data_AF-A0A841FGT7-F1
#
_entry.id   AF-A0A841FGT7-F1
#
_cell.length_a   1.000
_cell.length_b   1.000
_cell.length_c   1.000
_cell.angle_alpha   90.00
_cell.angle_beta   90.00
_cell.angle_gamma   90.00
#
_symmetry.space_group_name_H-M   'P 1'
#
loop_
_entity.id
_entity.type
_entity.pdbx_description
1 polymer ?
#
loop_
_entity_poly.entity_id
_entity_poly.type
_entity_poly.pdbx_seq_one_letter_code
_entity_poly.pdbx_strand_id
1 'polypeptide(L)'
;MSRLKDLLDRMVVTVRSPDNMIKARLYEQKRLQVAFRPGAYERYRADRLEHQLSRLGTLMWTGYRRGYYAALGEVTGRAHDPSPRRATWDPNRRRFQEEQATTPFEGASPSGLVRVTNVGMMDWRVTVEPEALKLRDEHGFADELAAAGRSLLADYRVKTVVMKDEHYRLAIPDWMRLPKGTFREGRD
;
A
#
# COMPACT_ATOMS: atom_id res chain seq x y z
N MET A 1 -16.75 -5.35 -19.25
CA MET A 1 -15.59 -5.27 -18.32
C MET A 1 -14.33 -5.08 -19.17
N SER A 2 -13.39 -4.21 -18.79
CA SER A 2 -12.20 -3.95 -19.62
C SER A 2 -11.11 -5.00 -19.37
N ARG A 3 -10.37 -5.40 -20.43
CA ARG A 3 -9.27 -6.39 -20.36
C ARG A 3 -8.23 -6.07 -19.27
N LEU A 4 -7.97 -4.79 -19.02
CA LEU A 4 -7.06 -4.36 -17.96
C LEU A 4 -7.56 -4.77 -16.58
N LYS A 5 -8.87 -4.63 -16.32
CA LYS A 5 -9.47 -5.05 -15.05
C LYS A 5 -9.27 -6.55 -14.84
N ASP A 6 -9.52 -7.37 -15.85
CA ASP A 6 -9.41 -8.83 -15.75
C ASP A 6 -7.96 -9.27 -15.47
N LEU A 7 -6.98 -8.62 -16.09
CA LEU A 7 -5.56 -8.87 -15.83
C LEU A 7 -5.18 -8.51 -14.39
N LEU A 8 -5.65 -7.36 -13.89
CA LEU A 8 -5.33 -6.93 -12.54
C LEU A 8 -6.06 -7.73 -11.46
N ASP A 9 -7.27 -8.24 -11.73
CA ASP A 9 -7.99 -9.11 -10.82
C ASP A 9 -7.29 -10.47 -10.66
N ARG A 10 -6.64 -10.96 -11.72
CA ARG A 10 -5.84 -12.19 -11.71
C ARG A 10 -4.41 -12.00 -11.20
N MET A 11 -3.97 -10.76 -11.04
CA MET A 11 -2.61 -10.47 -10.57
C MET A 11 -2.44 -10.93 -9.12
N VAL A 12 -1.41 -11.75 -8.90
CA VAL A 12 -0.99 -12.19 -7.57
C VAL A 12 0.43 -11.74 -7.32
N VAL A 13 0.64 -10.91 -6.30
CA VAL A 13 1.96 -10.52 -5.83
C VAL A 13 2.30 -11.36 -4.62
N THR A 14 3.42 -12.08 -4.67
CA THR A 14 3.91 -12.86 -3.53
C THR A 14 5.29 -12.34 -3.13
N VAL A 15 5.45 -12.03 -1.86
CA VAL A 15 6.72 -11.52 -1.30
C VAL A 15 7.04 -12.24 0.01
N ARG A 16 8.31 -12.17 0.39
CA ARG A 16 8.81 -12.67 1.67
C ARG A 16 9.54 -11.56 2.40
N SER A 17 9.55 -11.60 3.73
CA SER A 17 10.38 -10.73 4.53
C SER A 17 11.86 -11.01 4.23
N PRO A 18 12.75 -10.03 4.45
CA PRO A 18 14.20 -10.22 4.33
C PRO A 18 14.75 -11.45 5.06
N ASP A 19 14.23 -11.78 6.23
CA ASP A 19 14.62 -12.96 7.01
C ASP A 19 13.92 -14.28 6.57
N ASN A 20 13.08 -14.22 5.54
CA ASN A 20 12.30 -15.33 4.98
C ASN A 20 11.30 -16.00 5.95
N MET A 21 10.99 -15.37 7.08
CA MET A 21 10.08 -15.93 8.08
C MET A 21 8.63 -15.51 7.88
N ILE A 22 8.37 -14.44 7.13
CA ILE A 22 7.02 -13.94 6.83
C ILE A 22 6.81 -14.02 5.32
N LYS A 23 5.65 -14.54 4.91
CA LYS A 23 5.19 -14.55 3.52
C LYS A 23 3.91 -13.74 3.42
N ALA A 24 3.85 -12.83 2.45
CA ALA A 24 2.62 -12.12 2.13
C ALA A 24 2.21 -12.35 0.68
N ARG A 25 0.89 -12.36 0.45
CA ARG A 25 0.27 -12.45 -0.87
C ARG A 25 -0.79 -11.37 -1.01
N LEU A 26 -0.72 -10.59 -2.08
CA LEU A 26 -1.76 -9.67 -2.50
C LEU A 26 -2.42 -10.22 -3.77
N TYR A 27 -3.74 -10.37 -3.74
CA TYR A 27 -4.55 -10.81 -4.88
C TYR A 27 -5.82 -9.96 -5.01
N GLU A 28 -6.43 -9.95 -6.19
CA GLU A 28 -7.60 -9.12 -6.51
C GLU A 28 -7.40 -7.63 -6.15
N GLN A 29 -6.15 -7.14 -6.26
CA GLN A 29 -5.70 -5.79 -5.92
C GLN A 29 -5.94 -5.31 -4.46
N LYS A 30 -6.55 -6.12 -3.59
CA LYS A 30 -6.99 -5.66 -2.26
C LYS A 30 -6.95 -6.71 -1.16
N ARG A 31 -6.88 -7.99 -1.50
CA ARG A 31 -6.90 -9.07 -0.50
C ARG A 31 -5.47 -9.39 -0.12
N LEU A 32 -5.08 -9.00 1.10
CA LEU A 32 -3.81 -9.31 1.70
C LEU A 32 -3.93 -10.57 2.56
N GLN A 33 -3.07 -11.55 2.31
CA GLN A 33 -2.85 -12.69 3.19
C GLN A 33 -1.42 -12.63 3.70
N VAL A 34 -1.24 -12.91 4.99
CA VAL A 34 0.07 -12.98 5.64
C VAL A 34 0.15 -14.29 6.39
N ALA A 35 1.30 -14.94 6.32
CA ALA A 35 1.59 -16.18 7.03
C ALA A 35 3.01 -16.13 7.57
N PHE A 36 3.21 -16.68 8.77
CA PHE A 36 4.54 -16.87 9.34
C PHE A 36 5.01 -18.30 9.09
N ARG A 37 6.31 -18.51 9.14
CA ARG A 37 6.86 -19.86 9.29
C ARG A 37 6.50 -20.41 10.68
N PRO A 38 6.36 -21.73 10.84
CA PRO A 38 6.03 -22.34 12.12
C PRO A 38 6.96 -21.85 13.24
N GLY A 39 6.38 -21.32 14.32
CA GLY A 39 7.11 -20.85 15.49
C GLY A 39 7.88 -19.55 15.29
N ALA A 40 7.72 -18.85 14.16
CA ALA A 40 8.42 -17.60 13.89
C ALA A 40 7.76 -16.42 14.60
N TYR A 41 6.43 -16.41 14.70
CA TYR A 41 5.66 -15.33 15.32
C TYR A 41 6.09 -15.10 16.77
N GLU A 42 6.18 -16.16 17.57
CA GLU A 42 6.53 -16.14 18.99
C GLU A 42 7.98 -15.73 19.25
N ARG A 43 8.83 -15.78 18.22
CA ARG A 43 10.25 -15.38 18.30
C ARG A 43 10.47 -13.91 17.98
N TYR A 44 9.46 -13.22 17.45
CA TYR A 44 9.57 -11.82 17.14
C TYR A 44 9.40 -10.94 18.39
N ARG A 45 10.21 -9.88 18.43
CA ARG A 45 9.93 -8.69 19.20
C ARG A 45 9.24 -7.66 18.31
N ALA A 46 8.46 -6.76 18.89
CA ALA A 46 7.68 -5.77 18.14
C ALA A 46 8.54 -4.95 17.16
N ASP A 47 9.65 -4.39 17.62
CA ASP A 47 10.62 -3.61 16.82
C ASP A 47 11.16 -4.38 15.61
N ARG A 48 11.53 -5.66 15.82
CA ARG A 48 12.03 -6.51 14.74
C ARG A 48 10.92 -6.84 13.75
N LEU A 49 9.71 -7.11 14.25
CA LEU A 49 8.56 -7.41 13.41
C LEU A 49 8.16 -6.20 12.57
N GLU A 50 8.06 -5.01 13.16
CA GLU A 50 7.83 -3.74 12.47
C GLU A 50 8.81 -3.53 11.32
N HIS A 51 10.11 -3.77 11.57
CA HIS A 51 11.13 -3.68 10.53
C HIS A 51 10.86 -4.66 9.39
N GLN A 52 10.61 -5.95 9.69
CA GLN A 52 10.34 -6.95 8.65
C GLN A 52 9.07 -6.61 7.85
N LEU A 53 8.00 -6.18 8.53
CA LEU A 53 6.73 -5.82 7.92
C LEU A 53 6.83 -4.55 7.05
N SER A 54 7.60 -3.57 7.49
CA SER A 54 7.88 -2.34 6.71
C SER A 54 8.57 -2.70 5.38
N ARG A 55 9.61 -3.55 5.44
CA ARG A 55 10.31 -4.03 4.24
C ARG A 55 9.41 -4.89 3.36
N LEU A 56 8.56 -5.72 3.97
CA LEU A 56 7.56 -6.53 3.27
C LEU A 56 6.58 -5.64 2.49
N GLY A 57 6.13 -4.53 3.08
CA GLY A 57 5.30 -3.51 2.43
C GLY A 57 5.96 -2.91 1.20
N THR A 58 7.22 -2.48 1.31
CA THR A 58 8.01 -1.96 0.18
C THR A 58 8.11 -2.98 -0.96
N LEU A 59 8.40 -4.24 -0.64
CA LEU A 59 8.51 -5.32 -1.63
C LEU A 59 7.17 -5.59 -2.30
N MET A 60 6.09 -5.64 -1.52
CA MET A 60 4.72 -5.86 -2.02
C MET A 60 4.33 -4.77 -3.02
N TRP A 61 4.58 -3.50 -2.67
CA TRP A 61 4.28 -2.37 -3.54
C TRP A 61 5.10 -2.39 -4.83
N THR A 62 6.40 -2.70 -4.71
CA THR A 62 7.28 -2.85 -5.88
C THR A 62 6.78 -3.94 -6.82
N GLY A 63 6.38 -5.09 -6.27
CA GLY A 63 5.78 -6.18 -7.02
C GLY A 63 4.46 -5.79 -7.69
N TYR A 64 3.57 -5.12 -6.95
CA TYR A 64 2.31 -4.60 -7.46
C TYR A 64 2.51 -3.63 -8.63
N ARG A 65 3.42 -2.65 -8.49
CA ARG A 65 3.73 -1.70 -9.57
C ARG A 65 4.23 -2.41 -10.82
N ARG A 66 5.15 -3.35 -10.69
CA ARG A 66 5.67 -4.12 -11.84
C ARG A 66 4.54 -4.85 -12.56
N GLY A 67 3.69 -5.56 -11.81
CA GLY A 67 2.55 -6.27 -12.40
C GLY A 67 1.53 -5.34 -13.05
N TYR A 68 1.23 -4.21 -12.42
CA TYR A 68 0.33 -3.19 -12.98
C TYR A 68 0.84 -2.65 -14.32
N TYR A 69 2.12 -2.26 -14.40
CA TYR A 69 2.69 -1.73 -15.64
C TYR A 69 2.83 -2.80 -16.73
N ALA A 70 3.09 -4.06 -16.36
CA ALA A 70 3.06 -5.18 -17.31
C ALA A 70 1.66 -5.37 -17.91
N ALA A 71 0.62 -5.38 -17.07
CA ALA A 71 -0.77 -5.48 -17.52
C ALA A 71 -1.17 -4.30 -18.41
N LEU A 72 -0.74 -3.08 -18.05
CA LEU A 72 -0.98 -1.90 -18.88
C LEU A 72 -0.30 -2.02 -20.25
N GLY A 73 0.95 -2.49 -20.29
CA GLY A 73 1.67 -2.69 -21.54
C GLY A 73 1.08 -3.78 -22.43
N GLU A 74 0.50 -4.83 -21.84
CA GLU A 74 -0.23 -5.84 -22.59
C GLU A 74 -1.48 -5.26 -23.28
N VAL A 75 -2.19 -4.36 -22.61
CA VAL A 75 -3.42 -3.75 -23.13
C VAL A 75 -3.13 -2.64 -24.15
N THR A 76 -2.08 -1.84 -23.95
CA THR A 76 -1.75 -0.70 -24.82
C THR A 76 -0.81 -1.07 -25.97
N GLY A 77 -0.22 -2.28 -25.95
CA GLY A 77 0.82 -2.69 -26.89
C GLY A 77 2.13 -1.91 -26.75
N ARG A 78 2.31 -1.14 -25.66
CA ARG A 78 3.49 -0.31 -25.41
C ARG A 78 4.14 -0.72 -24.11
N ALA A 79 5.46 -0.93 -24.13
CA ALA A 79 6.21 -1.12 -22.90
C ALA A 79 6.06 0.12 -22.01
N HIS A 80 5.44 -0.04 -20.85
CA HIS A 80 5.38 0.98 -19.83
C HIS A 80 6.56 0.80 -18.88
N ASP A 81 7.52 1.72 -18.93
CA ASP A 81 8.63 1.75 -18.00
C ASP A 81 8.13 2.20 -16.61
N PRO A 82 8.31 1.39 -15.55
CA PRO A 82 7.98 1.78 -14.17
C PRO A 82 8.89 2.89 -13.62
N SER A 83 10.00 3.21 -14.30
CA SER A 83 10.97 4.22 -13.89
C SER A 83 10.41 5.65 -14.03
N PRO A 84 10.44 6.46 -12.96
CA PRO A 84 10.08 7.88 -13.04
C PRO A 84 11.06 8.72 -13.88
N ARG A 85 12.18 8.15 -14.36
CA ARG A 85 13.25 8.89 -15.04
C ARG A 85 12.91 9.34 -16.45
N ARG A 86 11.86 8.81 -17.09
CA ARG A 86 11.34 9.44 -18.31
C ARG A 86 10.47 10.63 -17.91
N ALA A 87 11.11 11.79 -17.79
CA ALA A 87 10.43 13.08 -17.71
C ALA A 87 9.34 13.11 -18.78
N THR A 88 8.09 13.06 -18.33
CA THR A 88 6.97 13.20 -19.26
C THR A 88 6.87 14.69 -19.58
N TRP A 89 6.80 15.05 -20.86
CA TRP A 89 6.57 16.44 -21.27
C TRP A 89 5.20 16.97 -20.83
N ASP A 90 4.31 16.11 -20.32
CA ASP A 90 3.02 16.47 -19.75
C ASP A 90 3.19 17.09 -18.34
N PRO A 91 2.96 18.41 -18.19
CA PRO A 91 3.12 19.10 -16.91
C PRO A 91 2.11 18.65 -15.85
N ASN A 92 0.90 18.22 -16.25
CA ASN A 92 -0.12 17.73 -15.31
C ASN A 92 0.30 16.38 -14.74
N ARG A 93 0.84 15.49 -15.60
CA ARG A 93 1.39 14.21 -15.14
C ARG A 93 2.56 14.38 -14.20
N ARG A 94 3.45 15.34 -14.46
CA ARG A 94 4.57 15.65 -13.56
C ARG A 94 4.08 16.15 -12.20
N ARG A 95 3.18 17.13 -12.16
CA ARG A 95 2.61 17.66 -10.91
C ARG A 95 1.90 16.58 -10.10
N PHE A 96 1.11 15.73 -10.77
CA PHE A 96 0.48 14.59 -10.12
C PHE A 96 1.50 13.61 -9.52
N GLN A 97 2.61 13.34 -10.20
CA GLN A 97 3.67 12.47 -9.68
C GLN A 97 4.40 13.09 -8.49
N GLU A 98 4.69 14.39 -8.54
CA GLU A 98 5.32 15.14 -7.46
C GLU A 98 4.43 15.17 -6.20
N GLU A 99 3.14 15.46 -6.35
CA GLU A 99 2.18 15.44 -5.25
C GLU A 99 1.96 14.03 -4.69
N GLN A 100 1.82 13.03 -5.56
CA GLN A 100 1.70 11.64 -5.11
C GLN A 100 2.95 11.21 -4.34
N ALA A 101 4.15 11.66 -4.72
CA ALA A 101 5.41 11.32 -4.06
C ALA A 101 5.57 11.91 -2.66
N THR A 102 4.87 12.99 -2.34
CA THR A 102 4.91 13.64 -1.02
C THR A 102 3.66 13.38 -0.18
N THR A 103 2.60 12.82 -0.78
CA THR A 103 1.36 12.53 -0.06
C THR A 103 1.55 11.41 0.97
N PRO A 104 1.15 11.64 2.24
CA PRO A 104 1.07 10.59 3.23
C PRO A 104 -0.21 9.76 3.06
N PHE A 105 -0.05 8.45 3.20
CA PHE A 105 -1.11 7.46 3.22
C PHE A 105 -1.06 6.71 4.54
N GLU A 106 -2.22 6.38 5.08
CA GLU A 106 -2.30 5.66 6.35
C GLU A 106 -3.41 4.61 6.36
N GLY A 107 -3.20 3.58 7.16
CA GLY A 107 -4.18 2.56 7.47
C GLY A 107 -3.96 2.05 8.88
N ALA A 108 -5.04 1.73 9.56
CA ALA A 108 -5.01 1.12 10.88
C ALA A 108 -5.92 -0.10 10.93
N SER A 109 -5.56 -1.06 11.78
CA SER A 109 -6.42 -2.18 12.09
C SER A 109 -7.58 -1.74 13.00
N PRO A 110 -8.72 -2.46 13.03
CA PRO A 110 -9.89 -2.05 13.81
C PRO A 110 -9.61 -1.90 15.32
N SER A 111 -8.70 -2.71 15.86
CA SER A 111 -8.31 -2.62 17.28
C SER A 111 -7.26 -1.54 17.56
N GLY A 112 -6.68 -0.93 16.52
CA GLY A 112 -5.57 0.00 16.64
C GLY A 112 -4.21 -0.64 16.90
N LEU A 113 -4.13 -1.97 17.03
CA LEU A 113 -2.87 -2.67 17.35
C LEU A 113 -1.82 -2.62 16.25
N VAL A 114 -2.25 -2.41 14.99
CA VAL A 114 -1.34 -2.29 13.84
C VAL A 114 -1.69 -1.03 13.06
N ARG A 115 -0.68 -0.21 12.80
CA ARG A 115 -0.76 0.95 11.92
C ARG A 115 0.25 0.80 10.78
N VAL A 116 -0.17 1.15 9.57
CA VAL A 116 0.69 1.23 8.40
C VAL A 116 0.62 2.65 7.88
N THR A 117 1.78 3.29 7.75
CA THR A 117 1.91 4.57 7.09
C THR A 117 2.85 4.45 5.92
N ASN A 118 2.64 5.34 4.95
CA ASN A 118 3.50 5.45 3.82
C ASN A 118 3.57 6.90 3.30
N VAL A 119 4.73 7.31 2.82
CA VAL A 119 4.89 8.53 2.02
C VAL A 119 5.30 8.15 0.61
N GLY A 120 4.61 8.71 -0.39
CA GLY A 120 5.02 8.57 -1.80
C GLY A 120 4.99 7.17 -2.37
N MET A 121 4.41 6.22 -1.64
CA MET A 121 4.53 4.78 -1.88
C MET A 121 5.97 4.27 -1.86
N MET A 122 6.90 5.02 -1.24
CA MET A 122 8.31 4.65 -1.09
C MET A 122 8.67 4.32 0.36
N ASP A 123 8.26 5.18 1.30
CA ASP A 123 8.64 5.07 2.70
C ASP A 123 7.58 4.35 3.50
N TRP A 124 7.61 3.02 3.47
CA TRP A 124 6.67 2.17 4.21
C TRP A 124 7.10 2.04 5.66
N ARG A 125 6.18 2.29 6.59
CA ARG A 125 6.37 2.08 8.02
C ARG A 125 5.17 1.31 8.58
N VAL A 126 5.47 0.22 9.27
CA VAL A 126 4.50 -0.52 10.07
C VAL A 126 4.86 -0.29 11.52
N THR A 127 3.87 0.10 12.30
CA THR A 127 3.95 0.24 13.75
C THR A 127 3.03 -0.79 14.38
N VAL A 128 3.54 -1.49 15.37
CA VAL A 128 2.87 -2.55 16.11
C VAL A 128 2.84 -2.13 17.57
N GLU A 129 1.65 -2.04 18.14
CA GLU A 129 1.50 -1.74 19.56
C GLU A 129 2.29 -2.77 20.39
N PRO A 130 3.05 -2.37 21.43
CA PRO A 130 3.93 -3.27 22.17
C PRO A 130 3.24 -4.51 22.72
N GLU A 131 1.96 -4.39 23.07
CA GLU A 131 1.14 -5.48 23.63
C GLU A 131 0.48 -6.34 22.56
N ALA A 132 0.50 -5.93 21.29
CA ALA A 132 -0.19 -6.66 20.20
C ALA A 132 0.24 -8.13 20.13
N LEU A 133 1.53 -8.41 20.35
CA LEU A 133 2.09 -9.78 20.31
C LEU A 133 1.70 -10.64 21.52
N LYS A 134 1.20 -10.02 22.59
CA LYS A 134 0.67 -10.72 23.76
C LYS A 134 -0.84 -10.90 23.67
N LEU A 135 -1.53 -9.92 23.06
CA LEU A 135 -2.99 -9.87 22.97
C LEU A 135 -3.54 -10.69 21.80
N ARG A 136 -2.72 -10.95 20.77
CA ARG A 136 -3.10 -11.71 19.59
C ARG A 136 -2.16 -12.88 19.39
N ASP A 137 -2.73 -14.01 18.98
CA ASP A 137 -1.96 -15.11 18.42
C ASP A 137 -1.53 -14.79 16.97
N GLU A 138 -0.80 -15.69 16.33
CA GLU A 138 -0.30 -15.51 14.96
C GLU A 138 -1.43 -15.17 13.98
N HIS A 139 -2.54 -15.90 14.07
CA HIS A 139 -3.67 -15.73 13.16
C HIS A 139 -4.37 -14.38 13.37
N GLY A 140 -4.69 -14.05 14.62
CA GLY A 140 -5.30 -12.78 14.99
C GLY A 140 -4.42 -11.60 14.59
N PHE A 141 -3.09 -11.71 14.76
CA PHE A 141 -2.17 -10.66 14.32
C PHE A 141 -2.12 -10.52 12.80
N ALA A 142 -2.11 -11.64 12.07
CA ALA A 142 -2.16 -11.61 10.61
C ALA A 142 -3.44 -10.94 10.10
N ASP A 143 -4.57 -11.14 10.76
CA ASP A 143 -5.84 -10.48 10.46
C ASP A 143 -5.81 -8.97 10.73
N GLU A 144 -5.23 -8.54 11.86
CA GLU A 144 -5.04 -7.12 12.18
C GLU A 144 -4.17 -6.43 11.11
N LEU A 145 -3.06 -7.07 10.72
CA LEU A 145 -2.17 -6.57 9.67
C LEU A 145 -2.87 -6.52 8.30
N ALA A 146 -3.65 -7.55 7.95
CA ALA A 146 -4.44 -7.57 6.73
C ALA A 146 -5.48 -6.45 6.72
N ALA A 147 -6.12 -6.17 7.86
CA ALA A 147 -7.08 -5.10 8.00
C ALA A 147 -6.43 -3.71 7.87
N ALA A 148 -5.29 -3.49 8.51
CA ALA A 148 -4.52 -2.24 8.38
C ALA A 148 -4.08 -2.00 6.92
N GLY A 149 -3.61 -3.05 6.23
CA GLY A 149 -3.26 -2.98 4.81
C GLY A 149 -4.46 -2.65 3.91
N ARG A 150 -5.64 -3.23 4.18
CA ARG A 150 -6.88 -2.89 3.45
C ARG A 150 -7.28 -1.44 3.68
N SER A 151 -7.17 -0.95 4.92
CA SER A 151 -7.45 0.44 5.29
C SER A 151 -6.53 1.40 4.52
N LEU A 152 -5.22 1.12 4.48
CA LEU A 152 -4.25 1.90 3.70
C LEU A 152 -4.58 1.92 2.20
N LEU A 153 -4.96 0.79 1.62
CA LEU A 153 -5.33 0.72 0.20
C LEU A 153 -6.61 1.51 -0.10
N ALA A 154 -7.55 1.58 0.85
CA ALA A 154 -8.74 2.40 0.72
C ALA A 154 -8.37 3.90 0.75
N ASP A 155 -7.56 4.32 1.72
CA ASP A 155 -7.04 5.69 1.83
C ASP A 155 -6.28 6.11 0.56
N TYR A 156 -5.39 5.25 0.07
CA TYR A 156 -4.68 5.45 -1.19
C TYR A 156 -5.61 5.70 -2.38
N ARG A 157 -6.68 4.90 -2.50
CA ARG A 157 -7.64 5.03 -3.61
C ARG A 157 -8.38 6.36 -3.53
N VAL A 158 -8.89 6.71 -2.36
CA VAL A 158 -9.62 7.97 -2.14
C VAL A 158 -8.72 9.15 -2.49
N LYS A 159 -7.55 9.26 -1.86
CA LYS A 159 -6.60 10.36 -2.10
C LYS A 159 -6.14 10.41 -3.55
N THR A 160 -5.88 9.27 -4.19
CA THR A 160 -5.47 9.24 -5.61
C THR A 160 -6.58 9.70 -6.55
N VAL A 161 -7.84 9.38 -6.27
CA VAL A 161 -8.99 9.86 -7.06
C VAL A 161 -9.11 11.37 -6.94
N VAL A 162 -9.00 11.92 -5.72
CA VAL A 162 -9.02 13.37 -5.48
C VAL A 162 -7.87 14.06 -6.22
N MET A 163 -6.63 13.59 -6.06
CA MET A 163 -5.47 14.13 -6.79
C MET A 163 -5.68 14.10 -8.30
N LYS A 164 -6.24 13.02 -8.85
CA LYS A 164 -6.51 12.94 -10.30
C LYS A 164 -7.57 13.94 -10.74
N ASP A 165 -8.62 14.19 -9.95
CA ASP A 165 -9.60 15.23 -10.27
C ASP A 165 -8.96 16.61 -10.32
N GLU A 166 -8.06 16.93 -9.39
CA GLU A 166 -7.39 18.22 -9.37
C GLU A 166 -6.51 18.47 -10.60
N HIS A 167 -5.78 17.45 -11.07
CA HIS A 167 -4.86 17.59 -12.21
C HIS A 167 -5.50 17.32 -13.58
N TYR A 168 -6.56 16.50 -13.64
CA TYR A 168 -7.18 16.06 -14.90
C TYR A 168 -8.67 16.43 -15.03
N ARG A 169 -9.27 17.09 -14.03
CA ARG A 169 -10.67 17.56 -14.03
C ARG A 169 -11.67 16.45 -14.38
N LEU A 170 -11.60 15.35 -13.63
CA LEU A 170 -12.43 14.16 -13.85
C LEU A 170 -13.90 14.33 -13.45
N ALA A 171 -14.28 15.49 -12.89
CA ALA A 171 -15.63 15.82 -12.43
C ALA A 171 -16.15 14.84 -11.35
N ILE A 172 -15.32 14.56 -10.34
CA ILE A 172 -15.75 13.69 -9.22
C ILE A 172 -16.76 14.40 -8.30
N PRO A 173 -17.66 13.66 -7.62
CA PRO A 173 -18.63 14.23 -6.68
C PRO A 173 -17.97 14.96 -5.49
N ASP A 174 -18.59 16.05 -5.03
CA ASP A 174 -18.05 16.93 -3.98
C ASP A 174 -17.77 16.21 -2.66
N TRP A 175 -18.54 15.18 -2.30
CA TRP A 175 -18.34 14.40 -1.06
C TRP A 175 -17.04 13.59 -1.04
N MET A 176 -16.39 13.39 -2.19
CA MET A 176 -15.06 12.77 -2.27
C MET A 176 -13.93 13.78 -2.08
N ARG A 177 -14.18 15.09 -2.25
CA ARG A 177 -13.16 16.13 -2.06
C ARG A 177 -12.97 16.36 -0.56
N LEU A 178 -12.03 15.63 0.04
CA LEU A 178 -11.64 15.86 1.44
C LEU A 178 -11.18 17.33 1.60
N PRO A 179 -11.55 18.02 2.68
CA PRO A 179 -11.09 19.38 2.92
C PRO A 179 -9.56 19.39 3.05
N LYS A 180 -8.90 20.20 2.20
CA LYS A 180 -7.46 20.49 2.30
C LYS A 180 -7.21 21.13 3.67
N GLY A 181 -6.58 20.41 4.61
CA GLY A 181 -6.07 20.99 5.85
C GLY A 181 -6.36 20.28 7.18
N THR A 182 -6.91 19.06 7.21
CA THR A 182 -7.16 18.32 8.47
C THR A 182 -6.03 17.38 8.91
N PHE A 183 -4.80 17.57 8.43
CA PHE A 183 -3.61 17.04 9.10
C PHE A 183 -3.04 18.12 10.00
N ARG A 184 -3.70 18.35 11.14
CA ARG A 184 -3.11 19.08 12.25
C ARG A 184 -2.14 18.14 12.96
N GLU A 185 -0.90 18.59 13.08
CA GLU A 185 0.17 18.00 13.87
C GLU A 185 -0.34 17.63 15.27
N GLY A 186 -0.36 16.33 15.57
CA GLY A 186 -0.42 15.82 16.93
C GLY A 186 1.00 15.49 17.37
N ARG A 187 1.76 16.51 17.76
CA ARG A 187 2.99 16.38 18.54
C ARG A 187 2.87 17.36 19.69
N ASP A 188 2.57 16.83 20.87
CA ASP A 188 3.21 17.12 22.16
C ASP A 188 2.69 16.11 23.19
#